data_AF-D9WH45-F1
#
_entry.id   AF-D9WH45-F1
#
_cell.length_a   1.000
_cell.length_b   1.000
_cell.length_c   1.000
_cell.angle_alpha   90.00
_cell.angle_beta   90.00
_cell.angle_gamma   90.00
#
_symmetry.space_group_name_H-M   'P 1'
#
loop_
_entity.id
_entity.type
_entity.pdbx_description
1 polymer ?
#
loop_
_entity_poly.entity_id
_entity_poly.type
_entity_poly.pdbx_seq_one_letter_code
_entity_poly.pdbx_strand_id
1 'polypeptide(L)'
;MTPPPAGRRAVAGNPRNGRRYRRLGVAQKALGLPYWVCGRDIDPTLDARDRWSFTLDHAVPLSKGGSLLDPRSAHRRCNSARGNRLTVRQPRTSRRW
;
A
#
# COMPACT_ATOMS: atom_id res chain seq x y z
N MET A 1 -25.04 -27.77 34.85
CA MET A 1 -24.63 -27.56 33.44
C MET A 1 -23.74 -26.34 33.40
N THR A 2 -22.43 -26.53 33.32
CA THR A 2 -21.44 -25.44 33.25
C THR A 2 -21.28 -25.03 31.78
N PRO A 3 -21.39 -23.75 31.40
CA PRO A 3 -21.16 -23.35 30.02
C PRO A 3 -19.69 -23.54 29.63
N PRO A 4 -19.38 -23.86 28.36
CA PRO A 4 -18.01 -24.02 27.90
C PRO A 4 -17.27 -22.66 27.87
N PRO A 5 -15.94 -22.63 28.08
CA PRO A 5 -15.19 -21.39 28.06
C PRO A 5 -15.15 -20.82 26.63
N ALA A 6 -15.44 -19.51 26.52
CA ALA A 6 -15.34 -18.77 25.27
C ALA A 6 -13.92 -18.90 24.69
N GLY A 7 -13.82 -19.54 23.52
CA GLY A 7 -12.57 -19.69 22.79
C GLY A 7 -11.93 -18.33 22.54
N ARG A 8 -10.71 -18.14 23.05
CA ARG A 8 -9.87 -16.96 22.78
C ARG A 8 -9.71 -16.83 21.27
N ARG A 9 -10.36 -15.83 20.66
CA ARG A 9 -10.04 -15.41 19.29
C ARG A 9 -8.56 -15.04 19.25
N ALA A 10 -7.76 -15.79 18.49
CA ALA A 10 -6.39 -15.40 18.20
C ALA A 10 -6.42 -13.97 17.62
N VAL A 11 -5.74 -13.03 18.27
CA VAL A 11 -5.57 -11.69 17.73
C VAL A 11 -4.69 -11.87 16.49
N ALA A 12 -5.31 -11.90 15.32
CA ALA A 12 -4.58 -11.93 14.07
C ALA A 12 -3.66 -10.69 14.05
N GLY A 13 -2.34 -10.90 14.08
CA GLY A 13 -1.38 -9.83 13.98
C GLY A 13 -1.63 -9.00 12.71
N ASN A 14 -1.17 -7.74 12.69
CA ASN A 14 -1.40 -6.83 11.55
C ASN A 14 -1.15 -7.57 10.23
N PRO A 15 -2.17 -7.73 9.36
CA PRO A 15 -2.08 -8.57 8.16
C PRO A 15 -0.98 -8.11 7.20
N ARG A 16 -0.54 -6.85 7.32
CA ARG A 16 0.60 -6.26 6.59
C ARG A 16 1.96 -6.82 7.02
N ASN A 17 2.08 -7.46 8.18
CA ASN A 17 3.36 -7.98 8.68
C ASN A 17 3.65 -9.41 8.20
N GLY A 18 2.67 -10.06 7.56
CA GLY A 18 2.75 -11.45 7.13
C GLY A 18 3.69 -11.69 5.94
N ARG A 19 4.20 -12.92 5.83
CA ARG A 19 5.11 -13.35 4.74
C ARG A 19 4.53 -13.11 3.35
N ARG A 20 3.23 -13.33 3.18
CA ARG A 20 2.51 -13.09 1.91
C ARG A 20 2.60 -11.62 1.50
N TYR A 21 2.37 -10.69 2.44
CA TYR A 21 2.43 -9.25 2.17
C TYR A 21 3.85 -8.79 1.81
N ARG A 22 4.87 -9.32 2.49
CA ARG A 22 6.28 -9.02 2.15
C ARG A 22 6.64 -9.48 0.73
N ARG A 23 6.22 -10.69 0.34
CA ARG A 23 6.42 -11.22 -1.02
C ARG A 23 5.71 -10.37 -2.07
N LEU A 24 4.48 -9.95 -1.80
CA LEU A 24 3.76 -9.01 -2.66
C LEU A 24 4.53 -7.69 -2.81
N GLY A 25 5.13 -7.18 -1.73
CA GLY A 25 5.98 -5.99 -1.78
C GLY A 25 7.17 -6.13 -2.73
N VAL A 26 7.88 -7.25 -2.64
CA VAL A 26 9.02 -7.54 -3.53
C VAL A 26 8.55 -7.68 -4.98
N ALA A 27 7.49 -8.46 -5.22
CA ALA A 27 6.94 -8.67 -6.55
C ALA A 27 6.49 -7.36 -7.20
N GLN A 28 5.73 -6.53 -6.46
CA GLN A 28 5.26 -5.23 -6.93
C GLN A 28 6.41 -4.26 -7.21
N LYS A 29 7.46 -4.26 -6.37
CA LYS A 29 8.66 -3.45 -6.59
C LYS A 29 9.38 -3.87 -7.87
N ALA A 30 9.47 -5.17 -8.14
CA ALA A 30 10.14 -5.72 -9.31
C ALA A 30 9.43 -5.38 -10.63
N LEU A 31 8.12 -5.05 -10.61
CA LEU A 31 7.41 -4.60 -11.81
C LEU A 31 7.90 -3.25 -12.33
N GLY A 32 8.62 -2.46 -11.52
CA GLY A 32 9.16 -1.16 -11.96
C GLY A 32 8.11 -0.13 -12.34
N LEU A 33 6.86 -0.29 -11.89
CA LEU A 33 5.75 0.58 -12.30
C LEU A 33 5.85 1.97 -11.66
N PRO A 34 5.46 3.03 -12.39
CA PRO A 34 5.33 4.37 -11.83
C PRO A 34 4.27 4.41 -10.72
N TYR A 35 4.31 5.45 -9.88
CA TYR A 35 3.26 5.64 -8.89
C TYR A 35 1.90 5.83 -9.57
N TRP A 36 0.96 4.94 -9.28
CA TRP A 36 -0.36 4.90 -9.90
C TRP A 36 -1.24 6.16 -9.75
N VAL A 37 -0.94 7.04 -8.79
CA VAL A 37 -1.65 8.32 -8.62
C VAL A 37 -0.90 9.49 -9.27
N CYS A 38 0.40 9.65 -8.99
CA CYS A 38 1.14 10.81 -9.47
C CYS A 38 1.75 10.63 -10.87
N GLY A 39 1.84 9.38 -11.35
CA GLY A 39 2.37 9.01 -12.66
C GLY A 39 3.89 9.08 -12.80
N ARG A 40 4.64 9.40 -11.74
CA ARG A 40 6.11 9.50 -11.80
C ARG A 40 6.76 8.16 -11.45
N ASP A 41 7.91 7.91 -12.07
CA ASP A 41 8.71 6.73 -11.81
C ASP A 41 9.20 6.65 -10.36
N ILE A 42 9.48 5.44 -9.92
CA ILE A 42 10.00 5.15 -8.59
C ILE A 42 11.38 4.55 -8.77
N ASP A 43 12.39 5.25 -8.29
CA ASP A 43 13.76 4.72 -8.28
C ASP A 43 13.85 3.56 -7.25
N PRO A 44 14.13 2.32 -7.71
CA PRO A 44 14.18 1.17 -6.83
C PRO A 44 15.43 1.13 -5.94
N THR A 45 16.45 1.96 -6.23
CA THR A 45 17.74 1.99 -5.52
C THR A 45 17.72 2.86 -4.27
N LEU A 46 16.71 3.72 -4.13
CA LEU A 46 16.57 4.62 -2.98
C LEU A 46 16.44 3.85 -1.67
N ASP A 47 17.05 4.42 -0.61
CA ASP A 47 16.88 3.93 0.75
C ASP A 47 15.40 3.91 1.12
N ALA A 48 14.99 2.91 1.91
CA ALA A 48 13.60 2.77 2.30
C ALA A 48 13.05 4.03 2.98
N ARG A 49 13.87 4.82 3.70
CA ARG A 49 13.48 6.05 4.39
C ARG A 49 13.30 7.26 3.47
N ASP A 50 13.80 7.21 2.24
CA ASP A 50 13.68 8.33 1.31
C ASP A 50 12.20 8.65 1.00
N ARG A 51 11.89 9.94 0.86
CA ARG A 51 10.56 10.45 0.52
C ARG A 51 10.02 9.92 -0.81
N TRP A 52 10.91 9.60 -1.75
CA TRP A 52 10.63 9.06 -3.08
C TRP A 52 10.84 7.55 -3.16
N SER A 53 11.14 6.88 -2.05
CA SER A 53 11.31 5.44 -2.03
C SER A 53 10.00 4.70 -2.31
N PHE A 54 10.14 3.47 -2.78
CA PHE A 54 9.04 2.56 -3.02
C PHE A 54 8.30 2.18 -1.72
N THR A 55 6.97 2.24 -1.79
CA THR A 55 6.04 1.70 -0.79
C THR A 55 4.84 1.06 -1.48
N LEU A 56 4.12 0.21 -0.75
CA LEU A 56 2.84 -0.33 -1.19
C LEU A 56 1.71 0.62 -0.77
N ASP A 57 0.85 0.95 -1.74
CA ASP A 57 -0.43 1.64 -1.54
C ASP A 57 -1.59 0.71 -1.96
N HIS A 58 -2.82 1.11 -1.65
CA HIS A 58 -4.03 0.40 -2.02
C HIS A 58 -5.03 1.36 -2.66
N ALA A 59 -5.68 0.92 -3.74
CA ALA A 59 -6.66 1.73 -4.45
C ALA A 59 -7.79 2.21 -3.53
N VAL A 60 -8.34 1.25 -2.79
CA VAL A 60 -9.20 1.47 -1.64
C VAL A 60 -8.35 1.27 -0.39
N PRO A 61 -8.25 2.25 0.53
CA PRO A 61 -7.52 2.08 1.78
C PRO A 61 -8.02 0.86 2.55
N LEU A 62 -7.12 0.10 3.16
CA LEU A 62 -7.49 -1.10 3.94
C LEU A 62 -8.46 -0.80 5.09
N SER A 63 -8.36 0.40 5.69
CA SER A 63 -9.30 0.85 6.73
C SER A 63 -10.72 1.10 6.21
N LYS A 64 -10.92 1.09 4.88
CA LYS A 64 -12.20 1.26 4.19
C LYS A 64 -12.63 -0.01 3.43
N GLY A 65 -12.05 -1.16 3.78
CA GLY A 65 -12.40 -2.45 3.16
C GLY A 65 -11.61 -2.80 1.90
N GLY A 66 -10.49 -2.13 1.62
CA GLY A 66 -9.62 -2.49 0.50
C GLY A 66 -9.04 -3.90 0.60
N SER A 67 -8.68 -4.48 -0.55
CA SER A 67 -8.03 -5.79 -0.59
C SER A 67 -6.55 -5.68 -0.21
N LEU A 68 -6.12 -6.47 0.77
CA LEU A 68 -4.71 -6.56 1.17
C LEU A 68 -3.81 -7.03 0.02
N LEU A 69 -4.33 -7.89 -0.85
CA LEU A 69 -3.59 -8.61 -1.88
C LEU A 69 -3.65 -7.95 -3.26
N ASP A 70 -4.29 -6.78 -3.38
CA ASP A 70 -4.25 -5.93 -4.59
C ASP A 70 -3.49 -4.62 -4.31
N PRO A 71 -2.16 -4.66 -4.11
CA PRO A 71 -1.38 -3.46 -3.86
C PRO A 71 -1.07 -2.71 -5.16
N ARG A 72 -0.66 -1.45 -5.00
CA ARG A 72 -0.18 -0.59 -6.08
C ARG A 72 1.17 0.04 -5.68
N SER A 73 2.01 0.32 -6.66
CA SER A 73 3.32 0.97 -6.45
C SER A 73 3.13 2.43 -6.05
N ALA A 74 3.77 2.93 -5.00
CA ALA A 74 3.68 4.33 -4.58
C ALA A 74 4.95 4.89 -3.94
N HIS A 75 5.17 6.19 -4.05
CA HIS A 75 6.23 6.88 -3.27
C HIS A 75 5.83 6.99 -1.80
N ARG A 76 6.78 6.83 -0.87
CA ARG A 76 6.57 7.01 0.57
C ARG A 76 5.85 8.31 0.91
N ARG A 77 6.35 9.45 0.43
CA ARG A 77 5.78 10.79 0.73
C ARG A 77 4.36 10.91 0.21
N CYS A 78 4.12 10.47 -1.03
CA CYS A 78 2.82 10.61 -1.65
C CYS A 78 1.77 9.70 -1.00
N ASN A 79 2.16 8.46 -0.67
CA ASN A 79 1.33 7.50 0.05
C ASN A 79 0.96 8.06 1.44
N SER A 80 1.95 8.55 2.19
CA SER A 80 1.72 9.18 3.50
C SER A 80 0.81 10.42 3.41
N ALA A 81 0.97 11.25 2.38
CA ALA A 81 0.15 12.44 2.19
C ALA A 81 -1.30 12.11 1.78
N ARG A 82 -1.49 10.97 1.10
CA ARG A 82 -2.82 10.48 0.73
C ARG A 82 -3.58 9.94 1.95
N GLY A 83 -2.93 9.14 2.78
CA GLY A 83 -3.56 8.48 3.93
C GLY A 83 -4.77 7.63 3.51
N ASN A 84 -5.89 7.76 4.24
CA ASN A 84 -7.12 6.99 3.98
C ASN A 84 -8.09 7.65 2.97
N ARG A 85 -7.60 8.60 2.17
CA ARG A 85 -8.44 9.32 1.20
C ARG A 85 -8.63 8.48 -0.06
N LEU A 86 -9.88 8.42 -0.52
CA LEU A 86 -10.25 7.77 -1.79
C LEU A 86 -9.99 8.68 -3.00
N THR A 87 -9.82 9.98 -2.77
CA THR A 87 -9.50 10.95 -3.81
C THR A 87 -8.11 10.69 -4.37
N VAL A 88 -8.08 10.12 -5.58
CA VAL A 88 -6.89 10.10 -6.43
C VAL A 88 -6.71 11.54 -6.91
N ARG A 89 -5.64 12.20 -6.45
CA ARG A 89 -5.27 13.51 -7.01
C ARG A 89 -4.88 13.27 -8.45
N GLN A 90 -5.77 13.61 -9.38
CA GLN A 90 -5.56 13.43 -10.81
C GLN A 90 -4.21 14.04 -11.18
N PRO A 91 -3.32 13.31 -11.89
CA PRO A 91 -2.09 13.90 -12.38
C PRO A 91 -2.50 15.08 -13.28
N ARG A 92 -2.05 16.29 -12.91
CA ARG A 92 -2.22 17.45 -13.78
C ARG A 92 -1.35 17.19 -14.99
N THR A 93 -1.94 16.76 -16.10
CA THR A 93 -1.23 16.67 -17.37
C THR A 93 -0.60 18.04 -17.65
N SER A 94 0.70 18.07 -17.87
CA SER A 94 1.40 19.29 -18.31
C SER A 94 1.23 19.56 -19.80
N ARG A 95 0.57 18.65 -20.54
CA ARG A 95 0.25 18.86 -21.95
C ARG A 95 -0.85 19.91 -22.05
N ARG A 96 -0.46 21.10 -22.48
CA ARG A 96 -1.36 22.05 -23.14
C ARG A 96 -1.47 21.58 -24.59
N TRP A 97 -2.66 21.12 -24.97
CA TRP A 97 -3.06 20.98 -26.37
C TRP A 97 -3.50 22.35 -26.89
#